data_AF-A0A1W1I7V9-F1
#
_entry.id   AF-A0A1W1I7V9-F1
#
_cell.length_a   1.000
_cell.length_b   1.000
_cell.length_c   1.000
_cell.angle_alpha   90.00
_cell.angle_beta   90.00
_cell.angle_gamma   90.00
#
_symmetry.space_group_name_H-M   'P 1'
#
loop_
_entity.id
_entity.type
_entity.pdbx_description
1 polymer ?
#
loop_
_entity_poly.entity_id
_entity_poly.type
_entity_poly.pdbx_seq_one_letter_code
_entity_poly.pdbx_strand_id
1 'polypeptide(L)'
;MTSGEHNRITGQTQEGFNISLDAQADQVKQAWVRFGTIDPAGNHKWEASIALKGSSVSKGQKKIIASVYDDQLPAKPQDCFYQILCEVEGPHGDPVTLITEPTPLA
;
A
#
# COMPACT_ATOMS: atom_id res chain seq x y z
N MET A 1 -18.96 -29.53 37.05
CA MET A 1 -17.87 -28.60 37.41
C MET A 1 -17.17 -28.25 36.11
N THR A 2 -17.28 -26.99 35.72
CA THR A 2 -16.68 -26.39 34.52
C THR A 2 -15.17 -26.29 34.68
N SER A 3 -14.43 -26.63 33.64
CA SER A 3 -13.14 -26.00 33.34
C SER A 3 -12.98 -26.07 31.82
N GLY A 4 -13.30 -24.95 31.18
CA GLY A 4 -13.04 -24.74 29.78
C GLY A 4 -11.55 -24.48 29.59
N GLU A 5 -10.92 -25.26 28.72
CA GLU A 5 -9.65 -24.87 28.15
C GLU A 5 -9.93 -24.10 26.86
N HIS A 6 -10.04 -22.79 27.02
CA HIS A 6 -9.79 -21.85 25.93
C HIS A 6 -8.30 -21.93 25.60
N ASN A 7 -7.94 -22.62 24.52
CA ASN A 7 -6.60 -22.48 23.96
C ASN A 7 -6.49 -21.13 23.25
N ARG A 8 -6.10 -20.16 24.09
CA ARG A 8 -5.21 -19.02 23.85
C ARG A 8 -4.91 -18.73 22.38
N ILE A 9 -5.48 -17.63 21.90
CA ILE A 9 -5.01 -16.88 20.74
C ILE A 9 -3.61 -16.35 21.09
N THR A 10 -2.58 -16.85 20.42
CA THR A 10 -1.24 -16.24 20.36
C THR A 10 -0.87 -16.24 18.87
N GLY A 11 -0.75 -15.12 18.16
CA GLY A 11 -0.27 -13.83 18.63
C GLY A 11 1.04 -13.54 17.91
N GLN A 12 0.96 -13.19 16.63
CA GLN A 12 1.84 -12.22 15.99
C GLN A 12 0.95 -11.45 15.03
N THR A 13 0.45 -10.30 15.47
CA THR A 13 0.08 -9.25 14.53
C THR A 13 1.35 -8.95 13.75
N GLN A 14 1.46 -9.45 12.52
CA GLN A 14 2.43 -8.92 11.57
C GLN A 14 2.19 -7.42 11.55
N GLU A 15 3.20 -6.65 11.96
CA GLU A 15 3.14 -5.19 11.88
C GLU A 15 3.06 -4.85 10.39
N GLY A 16 1.84 -4.53 9.97
CA GLY A 16 1.52 -4.24 8.59
C GLY A 16 1.26 -2.75 8.45
N PHE A 17 1.92 -2.11 7.49
CA PHE A 17 1.61 -0.72 7.15
C PHE A 17 0.31 -0.69 6.36
N ASN A 18 -0.64 0.14 6.78
CA ASN A 18 -1.87 0.38 6.04
C ASN A 18 -1.70 1.62 5.16
N ILE A 19 -1.48 1.40 3.87
CA ILE A 19 -1.39 2.48 2.91
C ILE A 19 -2.79 2.70 2.32
N SER A 20 -3.37 3.88 2.57
CA SER A 20 -4.68 4.24 2.06
C SER A 20 -4.61 5.30 0.97
N LEU A 21 -5.26 5.01 -0.15
CA LEU A 21 -5.58 6.01 -1.16
C LEU A 21 -7.05 6.42 -1.01
N ASP A 22 -7.31 7.72 -0.87
CA ASP A 22 -8.64 8.30 -1.05
C ASP A 22 -8.71 8.86 -2.47
N ALA A 23 -9.42 8.15 -3.35
CA ALA A 23 -9.62 8.57 -4.73
C ALA A 23 -11.09 8.42 -5.12
N GLN A 24 -11.53 9.21 -6.10
CA GLN A 24 -12.86 9.01 -6.68
C GLN A 24 -12.92 7.63 -7.32
N ALA A 25 -13.91 6.85 -6.90
CA ALA A 25 -13.99 5.42 -7.20
C ALA A 25 -14.04 5.10 -8.68
N ASP A 26 -14.71 5.97 -9.45
CA ASP A 26 -14.98 5.80 -10.86
C ASP A 26 -13.76 6.04 -11.75
N GLN A 27 -12.74 6.75 -11.24
CA GLN A 27 -11.56 7.08 -12.02
C GLN A 27 -10.46 6.03 -11.92
N VAL A 28 -10.34 5.32 -10.79
CA VAL A 28 -9.20 4.40 -10.53
C VAL A 28 -9.51 2.96 -10.94
N LYS A 29 -8.97 2.54 -12.10
CA LYS A 29 -9.05 1.17 -12.61
C LYS A 29 -8.24 0.22 -11.75
N GLN A 30 -6.97 0.56 -11.53
CA GLN A 30 -6.04 -0.25 -10.76
C GLN A 30 -5.10 0.66 -9.97
N ALA A 31 -4.61 0.18 -8.83
CA ALA A 31 -3.60 0.89 -8.06
C ALA A 31 -2.57 -0.08 -7.50
N TRP A 32 -1.32 0.40 -7.38
CA TRP A 32 -0.21 -0.34 -6.81
C TRP A 32 0.66 0.61 -5.99
N VAL A 33 1.32 0.06 -4.98
CA VAL A 33 2.31 0.77 -4.21
C VAL A 33 3.67 0.26 -4.63
N ARG A 34 4.58 1.17 -4.97
CA ARG A 34 5.99 0.82 -5.11
C ARG A 34 6.76 1.30 -3.90
N PHE A 35 7.76 0.52 -3.50
CA PHE A 35 8.67 0.82 -2.42
C PHE A 35 10.07 1.03 -2.98
N GLY A 36 10.78 1.97 -2.39
CA GLY A 36 12.13 2.29 -2.76
C GLY A 36 12.97 2.74 -1.57
N THR A 37 14.26 2.80 -1.79
CA THR A 37 15.28 3.29 -0.83
C THR A 37 15.95 4.53 -1.41
N ILE A 38 16.65 5.29 -0.56
CA ILE A 38 17.57 6.34 -1.02
C ILE A 38 18.98 5.75 -1.03
N ASP A 39 19.64 5.83 -2.18
CA ASP A 39 21.04 5.42 -2.28
C ASP A 39 21.97 6.40 -1.53
N PRO A 40 23.23 6.03 -1.26
CA PRO A 40 24.18 6.93 -0.59
C PRO A 40 24.47 8.25 -1.35
N ALA A 41 24.09 8.34 -2.62
CA ALA A 41 24.21 9.54 -3.44
C ALA A 41 22.94 10.42 -3.43
N GLY A 42 21.90 10.03 -2.69
CA GLY A 42 20.65 10.76 -2.56
C GLY A 42 19.60 10.44 -3.64
N ASN A 43 19.81 9.42 -4.47
CA ASN A 43 18.87 9.05 -5.52
C ASN A 43 17.82 8.06 -5.01
N HIS A 44 16.57 8.25 -5.44
CA HIS A 44 15.51 7.26 -5.21
C HIS A 44 15.70 6.02 -6.08
N LYS A 45 15.78 4.86 -5.44
CA LYS A 45 15.84 3.55 -6.10
C LYS A 45 14.55 2.78 -5.81
N TRP A 46 13.75 2.48 -6.83
CA TRP A 46 12.50 1.71 -6.69
C TRP A 46 12.76 0.22 -6.89
N GLU A 47 12.40 -0.61 -5.92
CA GLU A 47 12.87 -2.00 -5.83
C GLU A 47 11.76 -3.03 -5.62
N ALA A 48 10.64 -2.63 -5.01
CA ALA A 48 9.49 -3.51 -4.81
C ALA A 48 8.20 -2.86 -5.28
N SER A 49 7.22 -3.66 -5.70
CA SER A 49 5.88 -3.18 -6.05
C SER A 49 4.83 -4.20 -5.62
N ILE A 50 3.79 -3.70 -4.97
CA ILE A 50 2.69 -4.47 -4.42
C ILE A 50 1.40 -3.94 -5.02
N ALA A 51 0.67 -4.80 -5.71
CA ALA A 51 -0.66 -4.45 -6.21
C ALA A 51 -1.61 -4.24 -5.03
N LEU A 52 -2.33 -3.12 -5.02
CA LEU A 52 -3.31 -2.86 -3.99
C LEU A 52 -4.53 -3.76 -4.20
N LYS A 53 -4.73 -4.73 -3.30
CA LYS A 53 -5.86 -5.66 -3.32
C LYS A 53 -6.82 -5.33 -2.19
N GLY A 54 -7.93 -4.67 -2.53
CA GLY A 54 -8.95 -4.31 -1.55
C GLY A 54 -9.47 -2.91 -1.82
N SER A 55 -10.69 -2.83 -2.36
CA SER A 55 -11.40 -1.58 -2.55
C SER A 55 -12.67 -1.60 -1.73
N SER A 56 -12.70 -0.83 -0.64
CA SER A 56 -13.96 -0.49 0.01
C SER A 56 -14.42 0.83 -0.57
N VAL A 57 -15.45 0.78 -1.42
CA VAL A 57 -16.10 1.97 -1.95
C VAL A 57 -17.13 2.44 -0.93
N SER A 58 -16.96 3.65 -0.41
CA SER A 58 -17.93 4.30 0.49
C SER A 58 -18.22 5.69 -0.05
N LYS A 59 -19.49 5.98 -0.33
CA LYS A 59 -19.96 7.32 -0.79
C LYS A 59 -19.22 7.89 -2.01
N GLY A 60 -18.89 7.06 -3.01
CA GLY A 60 -18.17 7.49 -4.22
C GLY A 60 -16.66 7.71 -4.01
N GLN A 61 -16.16 7.54 -2.79
CA GLN A 61 -14.73 7.46 -2.49
C GLN A 61 -14.33 5.98 -2.42
N LYS A 62 -13.32 5.61 -3.20
CA LYS A 62 -12.71 4.28 -3.13
C LYS A 62 -11.53 4.39 -2.19
N LYS A 63 -11.73 3.87 -0.96
CA LYS A 63 -10.62 3.64 -0.05
C LYS A 63 -9.95 2.34 -0.46
N ILE A 64 -8.76 2.48 -1.05
CA ILE A 64 -7.93 1.33 -1.39
C ILE A 64 -6.91 1.17 -0.27
N ILE A 65 -6.86 0.00 0.35
CA ILE A 65 -5.92 -0.31 1.45
C ILE A 65 -5.02 -1.45 0.98
N ALA A 66 -3.70 -1.30 1.13
CA ALA A 66 -2.81 -2.45 1.23
C ALA A 66 -2.27 -2.56 2.64
N SER A 67 -2.24 -3.80 3.11
CA SER A 67 -1.38 -4.22 4.20
C SER A 67 -0.05 -4.66 3.61
N VAL A 68 1.02 -4.01 4.07
CA VAL A 68 2.39 -4.26 3.62
C VAL A 68 3.16 -4.77 4.80
N TYR A 69 3.78 -5.92 4.65
CA TYR A 69 4.57 -6.57 5.70
C TYR A 69 6.07 -6.32 5.49
N ASP A 70 6.84 -6.33 6.58
CA ASP A 70 8.28 -6.05 6.56
C ASP A 70 9.07 -6.93 5.58
N ASP A 71 8.67 -8.19 5.39
CA ASP A 71 9.32 -9.12 4.46
C ASP A 71 9.09 -8.78 2.98
N GLN A 72 8.16 -7.85 2.69
CA GLN A 72 7.85 -7.35 1.35
C GLN A 72 8.58 -6.04 1.02
N LEU A 73 9.29 -5.46 2.00
CA LEU A 73 10.05 -4.22 1.83
C LEU A 73 11.47 -4.51 1.33
N PRO A 74 12.05 -3.61 0.50
CA PRO A 74 13.42 -3.78 0.00
C PRO A 74 14.49 -3.55 1.09
N ALA A 75 14.15 -2.85 2.16
CA ALA A 75 15.00 -2.58 3.31
C ALA A 75 14.14 -2.46 4.58
N LYS A 76 14.75 -2.05 5.70
CA LYS A 76 14.00 -1.76 6.93
C LYS A 76 13.00 -0.62 6.67
N PRO A 77 11.81 -0.61 7.32
CA PRO A 77 10.80 0.43 7.13
C PRO A 77 11.35 1.86 7.16
N GLN A 78 12.13 2.18 8.19
CA GLN A 78 12.78 3.49 8.41
C GLN A 78 13.67 3.98 7.25
N ASP A 79 14.16 3.07 6.40
CA ASP A 79 15.03 3.36 5.26
C ASP A 79 14.25 3.32 3.92
N CYS A 80 12.94 3.09 3.99
CA CYS A 80 12.06 2.93 2.84
C CYS A 80 11.14 4.14 2.63
N PHE A 81 10.78 4.33 1.37
CA PHE A 81 9.76 5.26 0.90
C PHE A 81 8.77 4.49 0.05
N TYR A 82 7.55 4.97 -0.02
CA TYR A 82 6.53 4.42 -0.90
C TYR A 82 5.91 5.49 -1.79
N GLN A 83 5.41 5.06 -2.95
CA GLN A 83 4.55 5.85 -3.81
C GLN A 83 3.37 5.02 -4.25
N ILE A 84 2.21 5.67 -4.32
CA ILE A 84 1.01 5.07 -4.89
C ILE A 84 0.95 5.46 -6.36
N LEU A 85 0.74 4.45 -7.20
CA LEU A 85 0.51 4.58 -8.63
C LEU A 85 -0.92 4.15 -8.90
N CYS A 86 -1.65 4.98 -9.62
CA CYS A 86 -3.05 4.75 -9.94
C CYS A 86 -3.22 4.80 -11.45
N GLU A 87 -3.71 3.71 -12.02
CA GLU A 87 -4.21 3.72 -13.39
C GLU A 87 -5.61 4.31 -13.40
N VAL A 88 -5.78 5.38 -14.17
CA VAL A 88 -7.06 6.03 -14.41
C VAL A 88 -7.39 6.05 -15.90
N GLU A 89 -8.66 6.25 -16.23
CA GLU A 89 -9.05 6.56 -17.59
C GLU A 89 -8.70 8.01 -17.93
N GLY A 90 -7.86 8.18 -18.94
CA GLY A 90 -7.50 9.49 -19.49
C GLY A 90 -8.66 10.14 -20.25
N PRO A 91 -8.51 11.42 -20.61
CA PRO A 91 -9.56 12.19 -21.28
C PRO A 91 -9.96 11.66 -22.66
N HIS A 92 -9.15 10.79 -23.27
CA HIS A 92 -9.41 10.16 -24.57
C HIS A 92 -9.71 8.65 -24.45
N GLY A 93 -9.88 8.12 -23.23
CA GLY A 93 -10.11 6.69 -22.97
C GLY A 93 -8.82 5.86 -22.84
N ASP A 94 -7.65 6.48 -23.04
CA ASP A 94 -6.33 5.86 -22.85
C ASP A 94 -6.00 5.72 -21.36
N PRO A 95 -5.30 4.65 -20.93
CA PRO A 95 -4.88 4.50 -19.54
C PRO A 95 -3.80 5.53 -19.20
N VAL A 96 -4.00 6.29 -18.12
CA VAL A 96 -3.03 7.24 -17.57
C VAL A 96 -2.60 6.77 -16.18
N THR A 97 -1.30 6.77 -15.90
CA THR A 97 -0.78 6.47 -14.56
C THR A 97 -0.52 7.76 -13.79
N LEU A 98 -1.30 7.99 -12.74
CA LEU A 98 -1.06 9.05 -11.76
C LEU A 98 -0.12 8.52 -10.68
N ILE A 99 0.82 9.36 -10.23
CA ILE A 99 1.86 8.99 -9.26
C ILE A 99 1.83 10.00 -8.12
N THR A 100 1.73 9.53 -6.88
CA THR A 100 1.82 10.40 -5.69
C THR A 100 3.26 10.78 -5.39
N GLU A 101 3.48 11.79 -4.55
CA GLU A 101 4.82 12.10 -4.05
C GLU A 101 5.40 10.94 -3.21
N PRO A 102 6.74 10.74 -3.21
CA PRO A 102 7.39 9.77 -2.33
C PRO A 102 7.10 10.09 -0.86
N THR A 103 6.59 9.11 -0.13
CA THR A 103 6.27 9.24 1.29
C THR A 103 7.16 8.29 2.10
N PRO A 104 7.88 8.76 3.13
CA PRO A 104 8.65 7.89 4.03
C PRO A 104 7.74 6.87 4.74
N LEU A 105 8.22 5.65 4.90
CA LEU A 105 7.56 4.63 5.72
C LEU A 105 8.04 4.82 7.18
N ALA A 106 7.28 5.58 7.96
CA ALA A 106 7.64 5.99 9.34
C ALA A 106 7.75 4.81 10.31
#